data_AF-A0AAW9QSN3-F1
#
_entry.id   AF-A0AAW9QSN3-F1
#
_cell.length_a   1.000
_cell.length_b   1.000
_cell.length_c   1.000
_cell.angle_alpha   90.00
_cell.angle_beta   90.00
_cell.angle_gamma   90.00
#
_symmetry.space_group_name_H-M   'P 1'
#
loop_
_entity.id
_entity.type
_entity.pdbx_description
1 polymer ?
#
loop_
_entity_poly.entity_id
_entity_poly.type
_entity_poly.pdbx_seq_one_letter_code
_entity_poly.pdbx_strand_id
1 'polypeptide(L)'
;MPFIACFERIGYQRGLLQRGREDVIEVLAVRFADVPISAIERINAIEDPDVLKTLHQISIEIPSLSKFQDLLSRLIADDEPFIF
;
A
#
# COMPACT_ATOMS: atom_id res chain seq x y z
N MET A 1 23.53 20.19 19.84
CA MET A 1 22.09 20.56 19.78
C MET A 1 21.46 19.79 18.63
N PRO A 2 20.65 18.74 18.83
CA PRO A 2 20.24 17.85 17.74
C PRO A 2 18.84 18.23 17.23
N PHE A 3 18.76 19.15 16.28
CA PHE A 3 17.56 19.33 15.45
C PHE A 3 17.57 18.43 14.19
N ILE A 4 18.68 17.72 13.95
CA ILE A 4 18.88 16.88 12.75
C ILE A 4 18.11 15.55 12.85
N ALA A 5 17.89 15.02 14.05
CA ALA A 5 17.24 13.72 14.25
C ALA A 5 15.79 13.66 13.75
N CYS A 6 15.07 14.79 13.71
CA CYS A 6 13.69 14.81 13.21
C CYS A 6 13.64 14.72 11.68
N PHE A 7 14.52 15.44 10.97
CA PHE A 7 14.52 15.44 9.50
C PHE A 7 14.99 14.10 8.92
N GLU A 8 16.01 13.47 9.50
CA GLU A 8 16.42 12.11 9.12
C GLU A 8 15.31 11.09 9.36
N ARG A 9 14.63 11.18 10.52
CA ARG A 9 13.52 10.27 10.85
C ARG A 9 12.32 10.46 9.92
N ILE A 10 11.98 11.70 9.56
CA ILE A 10 10.90 12.02 8.62
C ILE A 10 11.25 11.56 7.20
N GLY A 11 12.49 11.79 6.75
CA GLY A 11 12.96 11.34 5.43
C GLY A 11 12.98 9.81 5.33
N TYR A 12 13.44 9.14 6.38
CA TYR A 12 13.46 7.68 6.47
C TYR A 12 12.05 7.08 6.47
N GLN A 13 11.11 7.65 7.25
CA GLN A 13 9.72 7.19 7.28
C GLN A 13 9.01 7.38 5.93
N ARG A 14 9.21 8.51 5.26
CA ARG A 14 8.67 8.73 3.91
C ARG A 14 9.26 7.76 2.89
N GLY A 15 10.55 7.48 2.96
CA GLY A 15 11.21 6.51 2.08
C GLY A 15 10.69 5.08 2.28
N LEU A 16 10.39 4.70 3.53
CA LEU A 16 9.84 3.38 3.86
C LEU A 16 8.42 3.21 3.31
N LEU A 17 7.60 4.25 3.43
CA LEU A 17 6.25 4.30 2.88
C LEU A 17 6.24 4.29 1.35
N GLN A 18 7.09 5.10 0.72
CA GLN A 18 7.24 5.15 -0.73
C GLN A 18 7.66 3.78 -1.27
N ARG A 19 8.72 3.20 -0.70
CA ARG A 19 9.23 1.89 -1.09
C ARG A 19 8.17 0.79 -0.89
N GLY A 20 7.44 0.81 0.23
CA GLY A 20 6.38 -0.16 0.45
C GLY A 20 5.27 -0.10 -0.60
N ARG A 21 4.92 1.10 -1.09
CA ARG A 21 3.94 1.27 -2.19
C ARG A 21 4.51 0.78 -3.51
N GLU A 22 5.76 1.15 -3.82
CA GLU A 22 6.47 0.74 -5.03
C GLU A 22 6.60 -0.78 -5.11
N ASP A 23 7.02 -1.44 -4.03
CA ASP A 23 7.18 -2.89 -3.96
C ASP A 23 5.86 -3.62 -4.24
N VAL A 24 4.74 -3.16 -3.65
CA VAL A 24 3.41 -3.76 -3.90
C VAL A 24 3.01 -3.60 -5.36
N ILE A 25 3.18 -2.40 -5.93
CA ILE A 25 2.82 -2.12 -7.33
C ILE A 25 3.69 -2.95 -8.29
N GLU A 26 4.99 -3.06 -8.00
CA GLU A 26 5.93 -3.84 -8.80
C GLU A 26 5.56 -5.32 -8.82
N VAL A 27 5.26 -5.92 -7.66
CA VAL A 27 4.83 -7.32 -7.60
C VAL A 27 3.53 -7.53 -8.38
N LEU A 28 2.55 -6.63 -8.23
CA LEU A 28 1.30 -6.71 -8.99
C LEU A 28 1.55 -6.57 -10.50
N ALA A 29 2.45 -5.67 -10.92
CA ALA A 29 2.81 -5.49 -12.32
C ALA A 29 3.53 -6.72 -12.89
N VAL A 30 4.44 -7.33 -12.12
CA VAL A 30 5.16 -8.54 -12.55
C VAL A 30 4.22 -9.74 -12.67
N ARG A 31 3.28 -9.90 -11.72
CA ARG A 31 2.39 -11.08 -11.69
C ARG A 31 1.19 -10.97 -12.61
N PHE A 32 0.63 -9.77 -12.76
CA PHE A 32 -0.64 -9.57 -13.47
C PHE A 32 -0.51 -8.74 -14.74
N ALA A 33 0.66 -8.13 -15.01
CA ALA A 33 0.97 -7.24 -16.14
C ALA A 33 0.12 -5.96 -16.25
N ASP A 34 -1.16 -6.02 -15.88
CA ASP A 34 -2.11 -4.91 -15.88
C ASP A 34 -2.57 -4.65 -14.44
N VAL A 35 -2.10 -3.53 -13.87
CA VAL A 35 -2.54 -3.04 -12.55
C VAL A 35 -3.46 -1.84 -12.78
N PRO A 36 -4.74 -1.92 -12.40
CA PRO A 36 -5.67 -0.82 -12.66
C PRO A 36 -5.28 0.40 -11.83
N ILE A 37 -5.45 1.56 -12.44
CA ILE A 37 -5.14 2.87 -11.84
C ILE A 37 -5.86 3.02 -10.50
N SER A 38 -7.10 2.57 -10.39
CA SER A 38 -7.86 2.60 -9.13
C SER A 38 -7.20 1.80 -7.99
N ALA A 39 -6.48 0.71 -8.28
CA ALA A 39 -5.72 -0.01 -7.26
C ALA A 39 -4.45 0.75 -6.85
N ILE A 40 -3.76 1.36 -7.82
CA ILE A 40 -2.56 2.18 -7.60
C ILE A 40 -2.91 3.38 -6.71
N GLU A 41 -4.00 4.10 -7.01
CA GLU A 41 -4.44 5.25 -6.21
C GLU A 41 -4.75 4.84 -4.77
N ARG A 42 -5.43 3.71 -4.58
CA ARG A 42 -5.72 3.21 -3.23
C ARG A 42 -4.47 2.79 -2.47
N ILE A 43 -3.51 2.12 -3.12
CA ILE A 43 -2.22 1.78 -2.50
C ILE A 43 -1.46 3.06 -2.11
N ASN A 44 -1.49 4.08 -2.96
CA ASN A 44 -0.86 5.38 -2.69
C ASN A 44 -1.55 6.17 -1.56
N ALA A 45 -2.82 5.89 -1.27
CA ALA A 45 -3.53 6.48 -0.14
C ALA A 45 -3.17 5.83 1.21
N ILE A 46 -2.50 4.67 1.23
CA ILE A 46 -2.15 3.97 2.46
C ILE A 46 -0.98 4.68 3.14
N GLU A 47 -1.20 5.16 4.35
CA GLU A 47 -0.18 5.81 5.20
C GLU A 47 0.41 4.86 6.25
N ASP A 48 -0.09 3.64 6.34
CA ASP A 48 0.38 2.63 7.29
C ASP A 48 1.38 1.64 6.63
N PRO A 49 2.65 1.60 7.09
CA PRO A 49 3.66 0.73 6.50
C PRO A 49 3.45 -0.76 6.80
N ASP A 50 2.74 -1.11 7.88
CA ASP A 50 2.42 -2.51 8.22
C ASP A 50 1.31 -3.05 7.28
N VAL A 51 0.35 -2.19 6.93
CA VAL A 51 -0.66 -2.49 5.88
C VAL A 51 0.02 -2.71 4.53
N LEU A 52 0.97 -1.85 4.14
CA LEU A 52 1.73 -2.01 2.89
C LEU A 52 2.52 -3.32 2.87
N LYS A 53 3.16 -3.69 3.99
CA LYS A 53 3.90 -4.96 4.12
C LYS A 53 2.97 -6.17 3.99
N THR A 54 1.79 -6.10 4.59
CA THR A 54 0.76 -7.14 4.48
C THR A 54 0.27 -7.27 3.04
N LEU A 55 -0.02 -6.14 2.38
CA LEU A 55 -0.42 -6.13 0.97
C LEU A 55 0.67 -6.69 0.06
N HIS A 56 1.94 -6.42 0.34
CA HIS A 56 3.05 -6.99 -0.41
C HIS A 56 3.06 -8.52 -0.30
N GLN A 57 2.91 -9.07 0.91
CA GLN A 57 2.80 -10.53 1.08
C GLN A 57 1.58 -11.13 0.36
N ILE A 58 0.41 -10.51 0.51
CA ILE A 58 -0.82 -10.93 -0.18
C ILE A 58 -0.63 -10.88 -1.70
N SER A 59 0.02 -9.85 -2.22
CA SER A 59 0.27 -9.69 -3.67
C SER A 59 1.13 -10.82 -4.25
N ILE A 60 1.93 -11.53 -3.43
CA ILE A 60 2.73 -12.69 -3.81
C ILE A 60 1.94 -14.00 -3.72
N GLU A 61 1.07 -14.15 -2.72
CA GLU A 61 0.30 -15.38 -2.52
C GLU A 61 -0.97 -15.46 -3.38
N ILE A 62 -1.59 -14.32 -3.68
CA ILE A 62 -2.93 -14.30 -4.25
C ILE A 62 -2.93 -14.77 -5.72
N PRO A 63 -3.87 -15.63 -6.14
CA PRO A 63 -3.86 -16.17 -7.50
C PRO A 63 -4.46 -15.20 -8.53
N SER A 64 -5.12 -14.12 -8.11
CA SER A 64 -5.82 -13.21 -9.01
C SER A 64 -5.95 -11.78 -8.47
N LEU A 65 -5.89 -10.82 -9.39
CA LEU A 65 -6.01 -9.38 -9.11
C LEU A 65 -7.39 -9.00 -8.55
N SER A 66 -8.46 -9.66 -9.01
CA SER A 66 -9.82 -9.40 -8.51
C SER A 66 -9.95 -9.71 -7.02
N LYS A 67 -9.37 -10.82 -6.52
CA LYS A 67 -9.36 -11.11 -5.08
C LYS A 67 -8.48 -10.11 -4.30
N PHE A 68 -7.42 -9.61 -4.91
CA PHE A 68 -6.58 -8.58 -4.30
C PHE A 68 -7.36 -7.29 -4.08
N GLN A 69 -8.13 -6.85 -5.08
CA GLN A 69 -8.98 -5.67 -4.95
C GLN A 69 -10.09 -5.82 -3.92
N ASP A 70 -10.68 -7.02 -3.77
CA ASP A 70 -11.67 -7.31 -2.74
C ASP A 70 -11.05 -7.18 -1.34
N LEU A 71 -9.89 -7.78 -1.11
CA LEU A 71 -9.14 -7.67 0.14
C LEU A 71 -8.70 -6.23 0.43
N LEU A 72 -8.20 -5.53 -0.57
CA LEU A 72 -7.80 -4.14 -0.45
C LEU A 72 -9.01 -3.25 -0.15
N SER A 73 -10.16 -3.51 -0.76
CA SER A 73 -11.41 -2.83 -0.41
C SER A 73 -11.79 -3.11 1.03
N ARG A 74 -11.69 -4.36 1.51
CA ARG A 74 -12.00 -4.72 2.89
C ARG A 74 -11.06 -4.11 3.93
N LEU A 75 -9.78 -3.95 3.58
CA LEU A 75 -8.78 -3.32 4.46
C LEU A 75 -8.94 -1.80 4.54
N ILE A 76 -9.47 -1.17 3.49
CA ILE A 76 -9.69 0.29 3.42
C ILE A 76 -11.13 0.67 3.81
N ALA A 77 -12.10 -0.24 3.65
CA ALA A 77 -13.52 -0.04 3.96
C ALA A 77 -13.84 -0.01 5.46
N ASP A 78 -12.84 -0.02 6.34
CA ASP A 78 -13.05 0.34 7.75
C ASP A 78 -13.35 1.85 7.92
N ASP A 79 -13.26 2.64 6.83
CA ASP A 79 -13.51 4.08 6.79
C ASP A 79 -14.79 4.50 6.02
N GLU A 80 -15.78 3.61 5.85
CA GLU A 80 -17.12 4.04 5.41
C GLU A 80 -17.98 4.41 6.64
N PRO A 81 -18.24 5.71 6.90
CA PRO A 81 -19.29 6.08 7.84
C PRO A 81 -20.63 5.56 7.29
N PHE A 82 -21.33 4.75 8.09
CA PHE A 82 -22.74 4.45 7.87
C PHE A 82 -23.53 5.75 7.66
N ILE A 83 -23.88 6.06 6.40
CA ILE A 83 -24.82 7.13 6.06
C ILE A 83 -25.67 6.66 4.85
N PHE A 84 -26.72 5.88 5.10
CA PHE A 84 -28.14 6.32 5.06
C PHE A 84 -29.10 5.17 5.39
#